data_AF-N6ZB93-F1
#
_entry.id   AF-N6ZB93-F1
#
_cell.length_a   1.000
_cell.length_b   1.000
_cell.length_c   1.000
_cell.angle_alpha   90.00
_cell.angle_beta   90.00
_cell.angle_gamma   90.00
#
_symmetry.space_group_name_H-M   'P 1'
#
loop_
_entity.id
_entity.type
_entity.pdbx_description
1 polymer ?
#
loop_
_entity_poly.entity_id
_entity_poly.type
_entity_poly.pdbx_seq_one_letter_code
_entity_poly.pdbx_strand_id
1 'polypeptide(L)' 'MAWELLLGSDIGLLSLFTIFFIIGMAIYLWRFARRHMDEDERKAGTGH' A
#
# COMPACT_ATOMS: atom_id res chain seq x y z
N MET A 1 -2.44 -17.58 -25.51
CA MET A 1 -3.61 -16.91 -24.84
C MET A 1 -3.13 -15.65 -24.14
N ALA A 2 -3.95 -14.60 -23.95
CA ALA A 2 -3.50 -13.33 -23.32
C ALA A 2 -2.88 -13.52 -21.92
N TRP A 3 -3.28 -14.57 -21.21
CA TRP A 3 -2.70 -15.02 -19.95
C TRP A 3 -1.21 -15.44 -20.04
N GLU A 4 -0.77 -16.06 -21.13
CA GLU A 4 0.64 -16.44 -21.32
C GLU A 4 1.53 -15.25 -21.68
N LEU A 5 0.97 -14.20 -22.28
CA LEU A 5 1.70 -12.95 -22.53
C LEU A 5 1.88 -12.14 -21.23
N LEU A 6 0.88 -12.13 -20.35
CA LEU A 6 0.96 -11.42 -19.06
C LEU A 6 1.81 -12.15 -18.01
N LEU A 7 1.78 -13.48 -17.99
CA LEU A 7 2.54 -14.29 -17.02
C LEU A 7 3.88 -14.79 -17.56
N GLY A 8 4.06 -14.85 -18.88
CA GLY A 8 5.27 -15.36 -19.54
C GLY A 8 6.19 -14.29 -20.14
N SER A 9 5.73 -13.03 -20.27
CA SER A 9 6.58 -11.92 -20.73
C SER A 9 7.10 -11.12 -19.54
N ASP A 10 8.40 -10.81 -19.55
CA ASP A 10 9.11 -10.05 -18.49
C ASP A 10 8.39 -8.74 -18.12
N ILE A 11 7.73 -8.12 -19.11
CA ILE A 11 6.98 -6.87 -18.96
C ILE A 11 5.72 -7.07 -18.12
N GLY A 12 5.01 -8.18 -18.30
CA GLY A 12 3.78 -8.48 -17.56
C GLY A 12 4.07 -8.69 -16.08
N LEU A 13 5.11 -9.47 -15.77
CA LEU A 13 5.54 -9.76 -14.40
C LEU A 13 6.05 -8.50 -13.66
N LEU A 14 6.86 -7.66 -14.34
CA LEU A 14 7.32 -6.38 -13.77
C LEU A 14 6.18 -5.41 -13.51
N SER A 15 5.18 -5.32 -14.41
CA SER A 15 4.02 -4.46 -14.18
C SER A 15 3.18 -4.95 -12.99
N LEU A 16 2.98 -6.27 -12.88
CA LEU A 16 2.25 -6.89 -11.78
C LEU A 16 2.96 -6.65 -10.46
N PHE A 17 4.28 -6.83 -10.42
CA PHE A 17 5.12 -6.52 -9.25
C PHE A 17 4.98 -5.06 -8.84
N THR A 18 5.02 -4.14 -9.81
CA THR A 18 4.87 -2.70 -9.56
C THR A 18 3.50 -2.37 -8.97
N ILE A 19 2.43 -2.95 -9.51
CA ILE A 19 1.07 -2.77 -8.98
C ILE A 19 0.99 -3.27 -7.53
N PHE A 20 1.50 -4.47 -7.25
CA PHE A 20 1.55 -5.01 -5.88
C PHE A 20 2.39 -4.13 -4.95
N PHE A 21 3.52 -3.61 -5.41
CA PHE A 21 4.39 -2.72 -4.64
C PHE A 21 3.66 -1.42 -4.26
N ILE A 22 2.99 -0.77 -5.21
CA ILE A 22 2.23 0.46 -4.97
C ILE A 22 1.07 0.21 -4.01
N ILE A 23 0.33 -0.89 -4.18
CA ILE A 23 -0.76 -1.28 -3.27
C ILE A 23 -0.21 -1.52 -1.85
N GLY A 24 0.90 -2.26 -1.73
CA GLY A 24 1.56 -2.49 -0.45
C GLY A 24 2.01 -1.20 0.22
N MET A 25 2.59 -0.27 -0.55
CA MET A 25 3.00 1.05 -0.06
C MET A 25 1.80 1.89 0.40
N ALA A 26 0.69 1.87 -0.35
CA ALA A 26 -0.52 2.57 0.05
C ALA A 26 -1.10 2.05 1.37
N ILE A 27 -1.14 0.71 1.53
CA ILE A 27 -1.57 0.07 2.79
C ILE A 27 -0.60 0.41 3.93
N TYR A 28 0.71 0.39 3.66
CA TYR A 28 1.73 0.73 4.64
C TYR A 28 1.57 2.16 5.13
N LEU A 29 1.43 3.13 4.21
CA LEU A 29 1.21 4.54 4.54
C LEU A 29 -0.09 4.74 5.29
N TRP A 30 -1.18 4.09 4.89
CA TRP A 30 -2.45 4.16 5.63
C TRP A 30 -2.31 3.60 7.05
N ARG A 31 -1.60 2.48 7.22
CA ARG A 31 -1.34 1.89 8.53
C ARG A 31 -0.44 2.77 9.39
N PHE A 32 0.59 3.36 8.79
CA PHE A 32 1.53 4.26 9.45
C PHE A 32 0.82 5.55 9.89
N ALA A 33 0.06 6.18 8.98
CA ALA A 33 -0.75 7.35 9.28
C ALA A 33 -1.76 7.05 10.39
N ARG A 34 -2.49 5.93 10.32
CA ARG A 34 -3.45 5.55 11.36
C ARG A 34 -2.80 5.32 12.74
N ARG A 35 -1.59 4.72 12.78
CA ARG A 35 -0.83 4.60 14.03
C ARG A 35 -0.37 5.94 14.60
N HIS A 36 0.02 6.89 13.75
CA HIS A 36 0.39 8.23 14.21
C HIS A 36 -0.82 9.10 14.57
N MET A 37 -1.94 8.94 13.88
CA MET A 37 -3.19 9.63 14.22
C MET A 37 -3.74 9.14 15.58
N ASP A 38 -3.60 7.86 15.92
CA ASP A 38 -3.92 7.35 17.28
C ASP A 38 -3.06 8.03 18.38
N GLU A 39 -1.81 8.40 18.06
CA GLU A 39 -0.95 9.15 19.00
C GLU A 39 -1.39 10.61 19.15
N ASP A 40 -1.87 11.24 18.06
CA ASP A 40 -2.42 12.60 18.08
C ASP A 40 -3.81 12.66 18.74
N GLU A 41 -4.68 11.67 18.53
CA GLU A 41 -5.98 11.60 19.21
C GLU A 41 -5.82 11.39 20.72
N ARG A 42 -4.84 10.57 21.17
CA ARG A 42 -4.52 10.44 22.60
C ARG A 42 -4.01 11.75 23.23
N LYS A 43 -3.30 12.59 22.46
CA LYS A 43 -2.84 13.91 22.94
C LYS A 43 -3.91 14.99 22.83
N ALA A 44 -4.79 14.92 21.83
CA ALA A 44 -5.89 15.89 21.64
C ALA A 44 -7.08 15.65 22.58
N GLY A 45 -7.31 14.40 23.03
CA GLY A 45 -8.42 14.05 23.92
C GLY A 45 -8.23 14.34 25.42
N THR A 46 -7.12 14.96 25.83
CA THR A 46 -6.88 15.37 27.24
C THR A 46 -6.96 16.88 27.45
N GLY A 47 -7.48 17.63 26.47
CA GLY A 47 -7.56 19.09 26.48
C GLY A 47 -8.97 19.68 26.56
N HIS A 48 -9.96 18.96 27.10
CA HIS A 48 -11.29 19.51 27.41
C HIS A 48 -11.72 19.20 28.84
#